data_AF-A0A6S6PG37-F1
#
_entry.id   AF-A0A6S6PG37-F1
#
_cell.length_a   1.000
_cell.length_b   1.000
_cell.length_c   1.000
_cell.angle_alpha   90.00
_cell.angle_beta   90.00
_cell.angle_gamma   90.00
#
_symmetry.space_group_name_H-M   'P 1'
#
loop_
_entity.id
_entity.type
_entity.pdbx_description
1 polymer ?
#
loop_
_entity_poly.entity_id
_entity_poly.type
_entity_poly.pdbx_seq_one_letter_code
_entity_poly.pdbx_strand_id
1 'polypeptide(L)'
;MALGFFSRLKQGLSRSTQKLSSVFTKRKLDEAALEDLEDHLIAADLGPEVAERVIESFRSTRFGAEVTDDEIRQTLADEIARVLTPVAIPFEPDPKLKPHVVLMVGVNGTGKTTTIGKMGRYFSEQGKKVIMVAGDTFRAAAVEQLQVWGERTGVPVIAGKPEADAAGLAFEALKRGKEEGADLLLIDTAGRLHNKGALMEELAKIIRVMKKFDETAPHSVILVLDATTGQNAIEQVRVFRELVNVTGLIVTKLDGSARGGIVVALADQFKLPIHAVGVGEKAEDLRPFSAQEFARGLVGKTDISTTTAEETAEQPKPE
;
A
#
# COMPACT_ATOMS: atom_id res chain seq x y z
N MET A 1 -11.35 -17.38 -3.22
CA MET A 1 -10.46 -16.48 -2.44
C MET A 1 -10.59 -14.99 -2.78
N ALA A 2 -10.91 -14.58 -4.03
CA ALA A 2 -11.03 -13.16 -4.40
C ALA A 2 -12.21 -12.40 -3.74
N LEU A 3 -13.38 -13.04 -3.65
CA LEU A 3 -14.63 -12.46 -3.10
C LEU A 3 -14.49 -11.98 -1.64
N GLY A 4 -13.68 -12.65 -0.81
CA GLY A 4 -13.52 -12.30 0.60
C GLY A 4 -12.68 -11.04 0.85
N PHE A 5 -11.62 -10.83 0.07
CA PHE A 5 -10.78 -9.63 0.16
C PHE A 5 -11.55 -8.40 -0.30
N PHE A 6 -12.23 -8.50 -1.45
CA PHE A 6 -13.01 -7.40 -1.99
C PHE A 6 -14.16 -7.01 -1.06
N SER A 7 -14.80 -7.99 -0.41
CA SER A 7 -15.80 -7.72 0.63
C SER A 7 -15.22 -6.94 1.83
N ARG A 8 -14.00 -7.27 2.29
CA ARG A 8 -13.34 -6.53 3.39
C ARG A 8 -12.87 -5.14 2.98
N LEU A 9 -12.30 -5.02 1.77
CA LEU A 9 -11.96 -3.73 1.19
C LEU A 9 -13.21 -2.85 1.06
N LYS A 10 -14.32 -3.41 0.55
CA LYS A 10 -15.62 -2.74 0.48
C LYS A 10 -16.10 -2.35 1.87
N GLN A 11 -16.04 -3.23 2.87
CA GLN A 11 -16.49 -2.91 4.22
C GLN A 11 -15.71 -1.74 4.82
N GLY A 12 -14.40 -1.71 4.65
CA GLY A 12 -13.56 -0.59 5.06
C GLY A 12 -13.93 0.70 4.34
N LEU A 13 -13.92 0.67 3.01
CA LEU A 13 -14.21 1.82 2.16
C LEU A 13 -15.69 2.27 2.19
N SER A 14 -16.62 1.40 2.61
CA SER A 14 -18.05 1.73 2.62
C SER A 14 -18.38 2.88 3.58
N ARG A 15 -17.59 3.03 4.65
CA ARG A 15 -17.72 4.15 5.58
C ARG A 15 -17.30 5.47 4.94
N SER A 16 -16.34 5.46 4.00
CA SER A 16 -16.00 6.61 3.17
C SER A 16 -17.12 6.91 2.15
N THR A 17 -17.68 5.88 1.51
CA THR A 17 -18.73 6.04 0.48
C THR A 17 -20.04 6.62 0.97
N GLN A 18 -20.47 6.30 2.20
CA GLN A 18 -21.77 6.75 2.72
C GLN A 18 -21.87 8.28 2.86
N LYS A 19 -20.72 8.98 3.02
CA LYS A 19 -20.67 10.44 3.05
C LYS A 19 -20.82 11.07 1.66
N LEU A 20 -20.45 10.36 0.60
CA LEU A 20 -20.52 10.86 -0.77
C LEU A 20 -21.91 10.70 -1.40
N SER A 21 -22.70 9.71 -0.95
CA SER A 21 -23.99 9.35 -1.55
C SER A 21 -25.17 10.27 -1.17
N SER A 22 -25.11 11.00 -0.06
CA SER A 22 -26.26 11.73 0.48
C SER A 22 -26.48 13.11 -0.15
N VAL A 23 -25.59 13.58 -1.01
CA VAL A 23 -25.57 14.98 -1.50
C VAL A 23 -26.35 15.17 -2.81
N PHE A 24 -26.59 14.11 -3.60
CA PHE A 24 -26.97 14.26 -5.03
C PHE A 24 -28.33 13.69 -5.44
N THR A 25 -29.36 13.81 -4.60
CA THR A 25 -30.73 13.48 -5.05
C THR A 25 -31.32 14.59 -5.91
N LYS A 26 -31.34 14.38 -7.24
CA LYS A 26 -32.12 15.16 -8.23
C LYS A 26 -31.85 16.67 -8.26
N ARG A 27 -30.58 17.07 -8.14
CA ARG A 27 -30.15 18.48 -8.30
C ARG A 27 -29.36 18.61 -9.60
N LYS A 28 -29.55 19.73 -10.33
CA LYS A 28 -28.68 20.08 -11.46
C LYS A 28 -27.26 20.32 -10.94
N LEU A 29 -26.26 19.93 -11.74
CA LEU A 29 -24.86 20.27 -11.48
C LEU A 29 -24.63 21.76 -11.80
N ASP A 30 -25.04 22.62 -10.86
CA ASP A 30 -24.75 24.05 -10.85
C ASP A 30 -23.49 24.36 -10.01
N GLU A 31 -23.07 25.63 -10.01
CA GLU A 31 -21.86 26.08 -9.31
C GLU A 31 -21.87 25.70 -7.82
N ALA A 32 -23.00 25.94 -7.15
CA ALA A 32 -23.13 25.62 -5.73
C ALA A 32 -23.10 24.11 -5.48
N ALA A 33 -23.63 23.28 -6.38
CA ALA A 33 -23.54 21.83 -6.26
C ALA A 33 -22.11 21.30 -6.45
N LEU A 34 -21.31 21.96 -7.30
CA LEU A 34 -19.89 21.65 -7.49
C LEU A 34 -19.05 22.05 -6.28
N GLU A 35 -19.29 23.23 -5.70
CA GLU A 35 -18.63 23.67 -4.47
C GLU A 35 -18.97 22.72 -3.30
N ASP A 36 -20.25 22.37 -3.13
CA ASP A 36 -20.67 21.37 -2.15
C ASP A 36 -19.95 20.02 -2.38
N LEU A 37 -19.81 19.57 -3.63
CA LEU A 37 -19.10 18.33 -3.96
C LEU A 37 -17.62 18.40 -3.56
N GLU A 38 -16.97 19.53 -3.82
CA GLU A 38 -15.55 19.74 -3.51
C GLU A 38 -15.28 19.57 -2.01
N ASP A 39 -16.09 20.23 -1.18
CA ASP A 39 -16.00 20.15 0.28
C ASP A 39 -16.16 18.71 0.78
N HIS A 40 -17.08 17.94 0.19
CA HIS A 40 -17.28 16.54 0.55
C HIS A 40 -16.08 15.66 0.16
N LEU A 41 -15.48 15.89 -1.02
CA LEU A 41 -14.29 15.16 -1.46
C LEU A 41 -13.09 15.45 -0.56
N ILE A 42 -12.89 16.72 -0.17
CA ILE A 42 -11.85 17.13 0.78
C ILE A 42 -12.09 16.46 2.15
N ALA A 43 -13.32 16.50 2.65
CA ALA A 43 -13.69 15.87 3.92
C ALA A 43 -13.55 14.33 3.92
N ALA A 44 -13.50 13.71 2.73
CA ALA A 44 -13.22 12.28 2.53
C ALA A 44 -11.72 11.95 2.45
N ASP A 45 -10.84 12.90 2.78
CA ASP A 45 -9.37 12.77 2.76
C ASP A 45 -8.77 12.57 1.34
N LEU A 46 -9.49 12.92 0.26
CA LEU A 46 -8.93 12.88 -1.11
C LEU A 46 -7.89 13.99 -1.35
N GLY A 47 -7.98 15.08 -0.57
CA GLY A 47 -7.13 16.26 -0.70
C GLY A 47 -7.67 17.28 -1.72
N PRO A 48 -7.30 18.57 -1.57
CA PRO A 48 -7.84 19.67 -2.37
C PRO A 48 -7.51 19.54 -3.85
N GLU A 49 -6.25 19.23 -4.21
CA GLU A 49 -5.82 19.10 -5.61
C GLU A 49 -6.54 17.97 -6.37
N VAL A 50 -6.93 16.90 -5.67
CA VAL A 50 -7.71 15.79 -6.27
C VAL A 50 -9.17 16.20 -6.40
N ALA A 51 -9.73 16.84 -5.37
CA ALA A 51 -11.10 17.35 -5.40
C ALA A 51 -11.29 18.34 -6.56
N GLU A 52 -10.41 19.34 -6.69
CA GLU A 52 -10.45 20.34 -7.77
C GLU A 52 -10.46 19.69 -9.16
N ARG A 53 -9.61 18.69 -9.41
CA ARG A 53 -9.60 17.97 -10.70
C ARG A 53 -10.88 17.20 -10.98
N VAL A 54 -11.47 16.59 -9.95
CA VAL A 54 -12.76 15.91 -10.08
C VAL A 54 -13.85 16.93 -10.43
N ILE A 55 -13.88 18.08 -9.75
CA ILE A 55 -14.81 19.17 -10.01
C ILE A 55 -14.67 19.70 -11.44
N GLU A 56 -13.44 19.93 -11.91
CA GLU A 56 -13.20 20.41 -13.27
C GLU A 56 -13.62 19.38 -14.34
N SER A 57 -13.44 18.08 -14.04
CA SER A 57 -13.96 17.01 -14.90
C SER A 57 -15.49 17.05 -14.99
N PHE A 58 -16.20 17.22 -13.87
CA PHE A 58 -17.66 17.39 -13.89
C PHE A 58 -18.12 18.67 -14.58
N ARG A 59 -17.42 19.79 -14.34
CA ARG A 59 -17.71 21.09 -14.95
C ARG A 59 -17.58 21.01 -16.47
N SER A 60 -16.53 20.39 -16.98
CA SER A 60 -16.28 20.30 -18.42
C SER A 60 -17.20 19.31 -19.14
N THR A 61 -17.69 18.27 -18.46
CA THR A 61 -18.43 17.18 -19.12
C THR A 61 -19.93 17.15 -18.83
N ARG A 62 -20.38 17.71 -17.70
CA ARG A 62 -21.75 17.51 -17.17
C ARG A 62 -22.38 18.78 -16.56
N PHE A 63 -21.79 19.96 -16.71
CA PHE A 63 -22.33 21.21 -16.16
C PHE A 63 -23.73 21.54 -16.68
N GLY A 64 -24.65 21.89 -15.78
CA GLY A 64 -26.05 22.20 -16.11
C GLY A 64 -26.92 20.99 -16.46
N ALA A 65 -26.36 19.79 -16.54
CA ALA A 65 -27.11 18.55 -16.74
C ALA A 65 -27.69 18.04 -15.42
N GLU A 66 -28.78 17.28 -15.53
CA GLU A 66 -29.17 16.37 -14.45
C GLU A 66 -28.28 15.14 -14.52
N VAL A 67 -27.62 14.82 -13.41
CA VAL A 67 -26.78 13.63 -13.29
C VAL A 67 -27.37 12.70 -12.25
N THR A 68 -27.25 11.41 -12.53
CA THR A 68 -27.59 10.37 -11.57
C THR A 68 -26.42 10.13 -10.60
N ASP A 69 -26.75 9.66 -9.40
CA ASP A 69 -25.78 9.26 -8.38
C ASP A 69 -24.78 8.21 -8.90
N ASP A 70 -25.23 7.29 -9.76
CA ASP A 70 -24.36 6.30 -10.40
C ASP A 70 -23.42 6.91 -11.46
N GLU A 71 -23.82 7.95 -12.18
CA GLU A 71 -22.92 8.68 -13.08
C GLU A 71 -21.86 9.46 -12.32
N ILE A 72 -22.22 10.07 -11.18
CA ILE A 72 -21.28 10.76 -10.29
C ILE A 72 -20.25 9.76 -9.76
N ARG A 73 -20.70 8.63 -9.20
CA ARG A 73 -19.80 7.59 -8.72
C ARG A 73 -18.90 7.04 -9.81
N GLN A 74 -19.42 6.87 -11.04
CA GLN A 74 -18.60 6.40 -12.17
C GLN A 74 -17.46 7.35 -12.45
N THR A 75 -17.81 8.63 -12.63
CA THR A 75 -16.86 9.68 -12.98
C THR A 75 -15.81 9.82 -11.88
N LEU A 76 -16.24 9.81 -10.61
CA LEU A 76 -15.34 9.84 -9.46
C LEU A 76 -14.39 8.63 -9.43
N ALA A 77 -14.89 7.41 -9.68
CA ALA A 77 -14.04 6.23 -9.76
C ALA A 77 -13.03 6.32 -10.91
N ASP A 78 -13.44 6.82 -12.08
CA ASP A 78 -12.57 6.93 -13.24
C ASP A 78 -11.45 7.96 -13.00
N GLU A 79 -11.75 9.09 -12.36
CA GLU A 79 -10.74 10.09 -11.98
C GLU A 79 -9.80 9.58 -10.89
N ILE A 80 -10.32 8.91 -9.86
CA ILE A 80 -9.48 8.28 -8.82
C ILE A 80 -8.57 7.23 -9.46
N ALA A 81 -9.10 6.36 -10.31
CA ALA A 81 -8.32 5.34 -11.00
C ALA A 81 -7.24 5.96 -11.89
N ARG A 82 -7.53 7.09 -12.56
CA ARG A 82 -6.55 7.84 -13.36
C ARG A 82 -5.38 8.34 -12.51
N VAL A 83 -5.64 8.85 -11.31
CA VAL A 83 -4.59 9.28 -10.36
C VAL A 83 -3.77 8.09 -9.85
N LEU A 84 -4.42 6.96 -9.56
CA LEU A 84 -3.79 5.80 -8.95
C LEU A 84 -3.04 4.89 -9.93
N THR A 85 -3.47 4.82 -11.20
CA THR A 85 -2.90 3.88 -12.19
C THR A 85 -1.39 4.03 -12.37
N PRO A 86 -0.81 5.25 -12.50
CA PRO A 86 0.63 5.42 -12.69
C PRO A 86 1.48 4.95 -11.50
N VAL A 87 0.90 4.89 -10.30
CA VAL A 87 1.61 4.48 -9.09
C VAL A 87 1.27 3.05 -8.66
N ALA A 88 0.27 2.41 -9.26
CA ALA A 88 -0.13 1.04 -8.96
C ALA A 88 0.84 0.02 -9.59
N ILE A 89 2.04 -0.05 -9.01
CA ILE A 89 3.15 -0.86 -9.49
C ILE A 89 3.43 -1.93 -8.44
N PRO A 90 3.06 -3.21 -8.67
CA PRO A 90 3.39 -4.30 -7.77
C PRO A 90 4.89 -4.37 -7.49
N PHE A 91 5.26 -4.72 -6.26
CA PHE A 91 6.66 -4.96 -5.94
C PHE A 91 7.10 -6.30 -6.54
N GLU A 92 8.18 -6.29 -7.30
CA GLU A 92 8.83 -7.48 -7.85
C GLU A 92 10.32 -7.43 -7.55
N PRO A 93 10.91 -8.45 -6.88
CA PRO A 93 12.34 -8.51 -6.66
C PRO A 93 13.11 -8.59 -7.98
N ASP A 94 14.01 -7.62 -8.22
CA ASP A 94 14.91 -7.66 -9.39
C ASP A 94 15.80 -8.92 -9.33
N PRO A 95 15.71 -9.84 -10.31
CA PRO A 95 16.49 -11.08 -10.32
C PRO A 95 18.00 -10.85 -10.49
N LYS A 96 18.44 -9.65 -10.88
CA LYS A 96 19.87 -9.29 -10.97
C LYS A 96 20.46 -8.92 -9.61
N LEU A 97 19.62 -8.56 -8.64
CA LEU A 97 20.01 -8.19 -7.29
C LEU A 97 19.78 -9.40 -6.38
N LYS A 98 20.84 -10.11 -6.00
CA LYS A 98 20.73 -11.33 -5.17
C LYS A 98 21.60 -11.26 -3.91
N PRO A 99 21.00 -11.07 -2.72
CA PRO A 99 19.57 -10.85 -2.50
C PRO A 99 19.12 -9.43 -2.86
N HIS A 100 17.88 -9.27 -3.35
CA HIS A 100 17.24 -7.96 -3.40
C HIS A 100 16.93 -7.54 -1.96
N VAL A 101 17.74 -6.64 -1.40
CA VAL A 101 17.54 -6.06 -0.07
C VAL A 101 16.39 -5.05 -0.04
N VAL A 102 15.38 -5.32 0.81
CA VAL A 102 14.26 -4.43 1.10
C VAL A 102 14.33 -3.99 2.55
N LEU A 103 14.42 -2.69 2.78
CA LEU A 103 14.33 -2.08 4.10
C LEU A 103 12.90 -1.59 4.36
N MET A 104 12.25 -2.13 5.38
CA MET A 104 10.86 -1.81 5.71
C MET A 104 10.82 -0.75 6.80
N VAL A 105 10.31 0.44 6.48
CA VAL A 105 10.29 1.59 7.38
C VAL A 105 8.86 2.07 7.68
N GLY A 106 8.71 2.93 8.68
CA GLY A 106 7.41 3.47 9.10
C GLY A 106 7.23 3.44 10.62
N VAL A 107 6.13 4.01 11.10
CA VAL A 107 5.92 4.16 12.54
C VAL A 107 5.45 2.88 13.22
N ASN A 108 5.52 2.83 14.55
CA ASN A 108 5.00 1.69 15.31
C ASN A 108 3.49 1.55 15.09
N GLY A 109 3.02 0.30 14.98
CA GLY A 109 1.61 0.00 14.81
C GLY A 109 1.08 0.11 13.37
N THR A 110 1.87 0.55 12.38
CA THR A 110 1.43 0.57 10.96
C THR A 110 1.41 -0.80 10.28
N GLY A 111 1.87 -1.84 10.97
CA GLY A 111 1.86 -3.21 10.45
C GLY A 111 3.11 -3.61 9.67
N LYS A 112 4.27 -2.98 9.89
CA LYS A 112 5.57 -3.35 9.27
C LYS A 112 5.91 -4.83 9.40
N THR A 113 6.04 -5.32 10.63
CA THR A 113 6.39 -6.73 10.94
C THR A 113 5.39 -7.70 10.34
N THR A 114 4.09 -7.40 10.44
CA THR A 114 3.02 -8.17 9.80
C THR A 114 3.17 -8.18 8.27
N THR A 115 3.46 -7.03 7.66
CA THR A 115 3.66 -6.89 6.21
C THR A 115 4.87 -7.70 5.73
N ILE A 116 5.97 -7.71 6.49
CA ILE A 116 7.15 -8.52 6.22
C ILE A 116 6.79 -10.01 6.20
N GLY A 117 6.08 -10.50 7.22
CA GLY A 117 5.65 -11.89 7.27
C GLY A 117 4.77 -12.28 6.08
N LYS A 118 3.87 -11.38 5.65
CA LYS A 118 3.01 -11.58 4.48
C LYS A 118 3.79 -11.59 3.17
N MET A 119 4.70 -10.64 2.97
CA MET A 119 5.58 -10.60 1.80
C MET A 119 6.49 -11.83 1.75
N GLY A 120 7.06 -12.23 2.89
CA GLY A 120 7.90 -13.40 3.02
C GLY A 120 7.18 -14.66 2.56
N ARG A 121 5.96 -14.87 3.03
CA ARG A 121 5.08 -15.96 2.56
C ARG A 121 4.78 -15.84 1.06
N TYR A 122 4.33 -14.68 0.61
CA TYR A 122 3.87 -14.46 -0.76
C TYR A 122 4.95 -14.78 -1.80
N PHE A 123 6.20 -14.36 -1.56
CA PHE A 123 7.31 -14.65 -2.46
C PHE A 123 7.87 -16.07 -2.28
N SER A 124 7.85 -16.62 -1.06
CA SER A 124 8.22 -18.03 -0.81
C SER A 124 7.26 -19.00 -1.53
N GLU A 125 5.95 -18.73 -1.52
CA GLU A 125 4.94 -19.51 -2.25
C GLU A 125 5.13 -19.44 -3.78
N GLN A 126 5.83 -18.41 -4.28
CA GLN A 126 6.23 -18.28 -5.69
C GLN A 126 7.61 -18.90 -5.98
N GLY A 127 8.18 -19.63 -5.02
CA GLY A 127 9.46 -20.32 -5.17
C GLY A 127 10.69 -19.42 -5.01
N LYS A 128 10.55 -18.18 -4.53
CA LYS A 128 11.69 -17.32 -4.21
C LYS A 128 12.32 -17.74 -2.89
N LYS A 129 13.65 -17.76 -2.82
CA LYS A 129 14.37 -17.94 -1.56
C LYS A 129 14.38 -16.64 -0.76
N VAL A 130 13.49 -16.53 0.23
CA VAL A 130 13.33 -15.34 1.07
C VAL A 130 13.99 -15.52 2.43
N ILE A 131 14.60 -14.46 2.96
CA ILE A 131 15.06 -14.39 4.35
C ILE A 131 14.47 -13.13 4.99
N MET A 132 13.95 -13.26 6.21
CA MET A 132 13.46 -12.14 7.03
C MET A 132 14.47 -11.78 8.12
N VAL A 133 14.57 -10.49 8.46
CA VAL A 133 15.51 -9.99 9.47
C VAL A 133 14.77 -9.17 10.52
N ALA A 134 14.90 -9.57 11.79
CA ALA A 134 14.26 -8.92 12.92
C ALA A 134 15.06 -7.70 13.38
N GLY A 135 15.07 -6.62 12.58
CA GLY A 135 15.82 -5.40 12.87
C GLY A 135 15.15 -4.42 13.83
N ASP A 136 13.91 -4.64 14.28
CA ASP A 136 13.33 -3.92 15.46
C ASP A 136 13.86 -4.54 16.76
N THR A 137 15.17 -4.41 16.99
CA THR A 137 15.88 -5.10 18.09
C THR A 137 15.51 -4.59 19.48
N PHE A 138 14.92 -3.40 19.58
CA PHE A 138 14.46 -2.80 20.84
C PHE A 138 13.14 -3.37 21.35
N ARG A 139 12.34 -4.02 20.49
CA ARG A 139 11.03 -4.56 20.86
C ARG A 139 11.10 -6.08 20.80
N ALA A 140 11.35 -6.71 21.95
CA ALA A 140 11.35 -8.18 22.06
C ALA A 140 10.10 -8.82 21.44
N ALA A 141 8.92 -8.24 21.65
CA ALA A 141 7.67 -8.71 21.07
C ALA A 141 7.63 -8.61 19.53
N ALA A 142 8.31 -7.64 18.91
CA ALA A 142 8.39 -7.53 17.45
C ALA A 142 9.31 -8.61 16.87
N VAL A 143 10.43 -8.89 17.54
CA VAL A 143 11.33 -10.00 17.19
C VAL A 143 10.59 -11.34 17.26
N GLU A 144 9.93 -11.61 18.39
CA GLU A 144 9.13 -12.82 18.59
C GLU A 144 7.99 -12.93 17.56
N GLN A 145 7.28 -11.83 17.29
CA GLN A 145 6.24 -11.79 16.28
C GLN A 145 6.77 -12.18 14.89
N LEU A 146 7.96 -11.67 14.49
CA LEU A 146 8.56 -12.02 13.21
C LEU A 146 9.03 -13.48 13.17
N GLN A 147 9.57 -14.00 14.27
CA GLN A 147 9.95 -15.42 14.39
C GLN A 147 8.73 -16.33 14.24
N VAL A 148 7.61 -16.01 14.87
CA VAL A 148 6.34 -16.74 14.71
C VAL A 148 5.86 -16.70 13.25
N TRP A 149 6.03 -15.57 12.55
CA TRP A 149 5.76 -15.52 11.11
C TRP A 149 6.68 -16.45 10.31
N GLY A 150 7.98 -16.50 10.64
CA GLY A 150 8.94 -17.41 10.03
C GLY A 150 8.55 -18.88 10.22
N GLU A 151 8.26 -19.29 11.45
CA GLU A 151 7.82 -20.65 11.79
C GLU A 151 6.55 -21.04 11.03
N ARG A 152 5.56 -20.14 10.98
CA ARG A 152 4.28 -20.39 10.30
C ARG A 152 4.40 -20.47 8.78
N THR A 153 5.40 -19.83 8.19
CA THR A 153 5.54 -19.69 6.72
C THR A 153 6.70 -20.52 6.16
N GLY A 154 7.52 -21.13 7.03
CA GLY A 154 8.74 -21.81 6.64
C GLY A 154 9.85 -20.87 6.15
N VAL A 155 9.71 -19.56 6.33
CA VAL A 155 10.68 -18.56 5.87
C VAL A 155 11.72 -18.32 6.98
N PRO A 156 13.03 -18.47 6.71
CA PRO A 156 14.07 -18.23 7.70
C PRO A 156 14.04 -16.80 8.27
N VAL A 157 14.19 -16.69 9.59
CA VAL A 157 14.28 -15.42 10.31
C VAL A 157 15.65 -15.30 10.96
N ILE A 158 16.35 -14.20 10.68
CA ILE A 158 17.60 -13.84 11.35
C ILE A 158 17.26 -12.84 12.46
N ALA A 159 17.60 -13.18 13.69
CA ALA A 159 17.36 -12.35 14.86
C ALA A 159 18.62 -12.27 15.73
N GLY A 160 18.90 -11.07 16.25
CA GLY A 160 19.96 -10.85 17.24
C GLY A 160 19.45 -11.03 18.67
N LYS A 161 20.33 -10.77 19.65
CA LYS A 161 19.92 -10.61 21.04
C LYS A 161 19.02 -9.36 21.18
N PRO A 162 18.11 -9.30 22.17
CA PRO A 162 17.40 -8.06 22.49
C PRO A 162 18.39 -6.90 22.65
N GLU A 163 18.02 -5.72 22.14
CA GLU A 163 18.86 -4.50 22.14
C GLU A 163 20.17 -4.62 21.35
N ALA A 164 20.32 -5.65 20.51
CA ALA A 164 21.46 -5.75 19.61
C ALA A 164 21.49 -4.60 18.58
N ASP A 165 22.67 -4.35 18.03
CA ASP A 165 22.88 -3.36 16.97
C ASP A 165 22.17 -3.79 15.67
N ALA A 166 21.06 -3.12 15.32
CA ALA A 166 20.28 -3.40 14.12
C ALA A 166 21.12 -3.29 12.83
N ALA A 167 22.08 -2.36 12.79
CA ALA A 167 22.95 -2.20 11.62
C ALA A 167 23.93 -3.38 11.46
N GLY A 168 24.47 -3.89 12.57
CA GLY A 168 25.29 -5.10 12.59
C GLY A 168 24.50 -6.33 12.15
N LEU A 169 23.27 -6.49 12.67
CA LEU A 169 22.37 -7.58 12.28
C LEU A 169 22.03 -7.55 10.78
N ALA A 170 21.75 -6.36 10.23
CA ALA A 170 21.48 -6.18 8.79
C ALA A 170 22.70 -6.56 7.93
N PHE A 171 23.92 -6.24 8.37
CA PHE A 171 25.15 -6.62 7.68
C PHE A 171 25.36 -8.14 7.65
N GLU A 172 25.20 -8.79 8.81
CA GLU A 172 25.32 -10.25 8.93
C GLU A 172 24.26 -10.96 8.08
N ALA A 173 23.03 -10.45 8.09
CA ALA A 173 21.95 -10.98 7.29
C ALA A 173 22.19 -10.84 5.78
N LEU A 174 22.74 -9.71 5.33
CA LEU A 174 23.11 -9.51 3.92
C LEU A 174 24.22 -10.46 3.49
N LYS A 175 25.27 -10.61 4.31
CA LYS A 175 26.36 -11.55 4.07
C LYS A 175 25.83 -12.98 3.94
N ARG A 176 25.04 -13.43 4.92
CA ARG A 176 24.44 -14.76 4.94
C ARG A 176 23.48 -14.98 3.76
N GLY A 177 22.65 -14.00 3.43
CA GLY A 177 21.74 -14.06 2.29
C GLY A 177 22.48 -14.24 0.96
N LYS A 178 23.65 -13.61 0.80
CA LYS A 178 24.51 -13.80 -0.38
C LYS A 178 25.15 -15.20 -0.41
N GLU A 179 25.68 -15.67 0.72
CA GLU A 179 26.27 -17.02 0.84
C GLU A 179 25.24 -18.12 0.56
N GLU A 180 24.00 -17.93 1.03
CA GLU A 180 22.91 -18.86 0.82
C GLU A 180 22.22 -18.70 -0.55
N GLY A 181 22.56 -17.68 -1.34
CA GLY A 181 21.92 -17.42 -2.63
C GLY A 181 20.44 -17.06 -2.51
N ALA A 182 20.07 -16.29 -1.48
CA ALA A 182 18.71 -15.77 -1.32
C ALA A 182 18.34 -14.81 -2.46
N ASP A 183 17.09 -14.86 -2.90
CA ASP A 183 16.54 -13.94 -3.89
C ASP A 183 16.09 -12.62 -3.25
N LEU A 184 15.61 -12.68 -2.00
CA LEU A 184 14.98 -11.54 -1.32
C LEU A 184 15.38 -11.51 0.16
N LEU A 185 15.78 -10.34 0.64
CA LEU A 185 16.07 -10.08 2.05
C LEU A 185 15.15 -8.98 2.58
N LEU A 186 14.23 -9.31 3.49
CA LEU A 186 13.26 -8.38 4.07
C LEU A 186 13.72 -7.97 5.47
N ILE A 187 14.04 -6.69 5.67
CA ILE A 187 14.58 -6.18 6.93
C ILE A 187 13.53 -5.34 7.65
N ASP A 188 13.11 -5.78 8.85
CA ASP A 188 12.28 -4.98 9.76
C ASP A 188 13.10 -3.88 10.43
N THR A 189 12.46 -2.79 10.84
CA THR A 189 13.13 -1.69 11.55
C THR A 189 12.26 -1.19 12.70
N ALA A 190 12.90 -0.51 13.65
CA ALA A 190 12.18 0.29 14.64
C ALA A 190 11.30 1.36 13.97
N GLY A 191 10.26 1.82 14.69
CA GLY A 191 9.31 2.83 14.20
C GLY A 191 8.93 3.92 15.21
N ARG A 192 9.82 4.25 16.15
CA ARG A 192 9.56 5.20 17.25
C ARG A 192 9.67 6.66 16.79
N LEU A 193 8.70 7.14 15.99
CA LEU A 193 8.76 8.49 15.40
C LEU A 193 8.70 9.66 16.40
N HIS A 194 8.17 9.45 17.61
CA HIS A 194 8.20 10.46 18.69
C HIS A 194 9.63 10.86 19.09
N ASN A 195 10.62 9.99 18.83
CA ASN A 195 12.04 10.31 18.90
C ASN A 195 12.65 10.30 17.49
N LYS A 196 12.19 11.25 16.66
CA LYS A 196 12.56 11.35 15.24
C LYS A 196 14.08 11.34 15.04
N GLY A 197 14.85 12.08 15.84
CA GLY A 197 16.31 12.14 15.70
C GLY A 197 16.98 10.76 15.80
N ALA A 198 16.74 10.05 16.91
CA ALA A 198 17.37 8.75 17.16
C ALA A 198 16.95 7.69 16.12
N LEU A 199 15.66 7.64 15.76
CA LEU A 199 15.16 6.71 14.75
C LEU A 199 15.86 6.92 13.40
N MET A 200 16.06 8.19 13.02
CA MET A 200 16.65 8.53 11.72
C MET A 200 18.16 8.25 11.69
N GLU A 201 18.87 8.50 12.79
CA GLU A 201 20.27 8.11 12.93
C GLU A 201 20.46 6.59 12.83
N GLU A 202 19.55 5.83 13.43
CA GLU A 202 19.54 4.36 13.36
C GLU A 202 19.34 3.87 11.92
N LEU A 203 18.32 4.36 11.22
CA LEU A 203 18.06 4.00 9.82
C LEU A 203 19.23 4.40 8.91
N ALA A 204 19.79 5.59 9.09
CA ALA A 204 20.97 6.04 8.34
C ALA A 204 22.19 5.15 8.62
N LYS A 205 22.37 4.69 9.87
CA LYS A 205 23.42 3.74 10.23
C LYS A 205 23.21 2.39 9.54
N ILE A 206 22.00 1.84 9.53
CA ILE A 206 21.67 0.59 8.84
C ILE A 206 22.02 0.69 7.35
N ILE A 207 21.56 1.74 6.67
CA ILE A 207 21.85 1.98 5.24
C ILE A 207 23.36 2.10 5.01
N ARG A 208 24.07 2.92 5.80
CA ARG A 208 25.52 3.11 5.68
C ARG A 208 26.29 1.81 5.85
N VAL A 209 25.87 0.94 6.77
CA VAL A 209 26.52 -0.35 7.01
C VAL A 209 26.25 -1.32 5.88
N MET A 210 25.01 -1.42 5.36
CA MET A 210 24.71 -2.25 4.20
C MET A 210 25.52 -1.81 2.96
N LYS A 211 25.67 -0.49 2.76
CA LYS A 211 26.48 0.08 1.67
C LYS A 211 27.95 -0.30 1.67
N LYS A 212 28.50 -0.69 2.83
CA LYS A 212 29.89 -1.20 2.90
C LYS A 212 30.03 -2.58 2.26
N PHE A 213 28.94 -3.34 2.16
CA PHE A 213 28.93 -4.67 1.55
C PHE A 213 28.44 -4.63 0.10
N ASP A 214 27.42 -3.81 -0.16
CA ASP A 214 26.85 -3.57 -1.47
C ASP A 214 26.46 -2.09 -1.59
N GLU A 215 27.16 -1.32 -2.40
CA GLU A 215 26.96 0.13 -2.53
C GLU A 215 25.53 0.50 -3.00
N THR A 216 24.83 -0.43 -3.64
CA THR A 216 23.47 -0.24 -4.14
C THR A 216 22.38 -0.64 -3.13
N ALA A 217 22.76 -1.22 -1.98
CA ALA A 217 21.83 -1.59 -0.92
C ALA A 217 21.46 -0.40 0.01
N PRO A 218 20.23 -0.38 0.56
CA PRO A 218 19.11 -1.24 0.21
C PRO A 218 18.55 -0.87 -1.18
N HIS A 219 18.15 -1.87 -1.96
CA HIS A 219 17.64 -1.64 -3.32
C HIS A 219 16.22 -1.07 -3.30
N SER A 220 15.45 -1.40 -2.27
CA SER A 220 14.13 -0.84 -2.01
C SER A 220 13.99 -0.41 -0.56
N VAL A 221 13.39 0.77 -0.36
CA VAL A 221 12.99 1.29 0.95
C VAL A 221 11.48 1.47 0.92
N ILE A 222 10.76 0.54 1.55
CA ILE A 222 9.29 0.51 1.52
C ILE A 222 8.75 1.08 2.82
N LEU A 223 7.98 2.16 2.71
CA LEU A 223 7.31 2.78 3.84
C LEU A 223 5.91 2.18 4.03
N VAL A 224 5.67 1.61 5.21
CA VAL A 224 4.37 1.06 5.59
C VAL A 224 3.56 2.09 6.37
N LEU A 225 2.40 2.44 5.82
CA LEU A 225 1.48 3.45 6.34
C LEU A 225 0.18 2.83 6.81
N ASP A 226 -0.44 3.44 7.82
CA ASP A 226 -1.75 3.06 8.34
C ASP A 226 -2.82 3.98 7.74
N ALA A 227 -3.77 3.41 6.98
CA ALA A 227 -4.84 4.15 6.33
C ALA A 227 -5.76 4.90 7.30
N THR A 228 -5.79 4.54 8.58
CA THR A 228 -6.64 5.19 9.59
C THR A 228 -6.08 6.55 10.04
N THR A 229 -4.80 6.82 9.76
CA THR A 229 -4.10 8.02 10.23
C THR A 229 -4.43 9.29 9.44
N GLY A 230 -5.10 9.17 8.28
CA GLY A 230 -5.48 10.31 7.44
C GLY A 230 -4.27 11.17 7.05
N GLN A 231 -4.41 12.49 7.15
CA GLN A 231 -3.37 13.46 6.77
C GLN A 231 -2.01 13.25 7.47
N ASN A 232 -1.96 12.60 8.65
CA ASN A 232 -0.69 12.26 9.30
C ASN A 232 0.20 11.32 8.45
N ALA A 233 -0.39 10.54 7.54
CA ALA A 233 0.36 9.70 6.62
C ALA A 233 1.19 10.54 5.63
N ILE A 234 0.66 11.68 5.17
CA ILE A 234 1.37 12.59 4.24
C ILE A 234 2.65 13.13 4.88
N GLU A 235 2.55 13.61 6.13
CA GLU A 235 3.73 14.11 6.84
C GLU A 235 4.76 13.00 7.08
N GLN A 236 4.32 11.77 7.36
CA GLN A 236 5.23 10.63 7.46
C GLN A 236 5.96 10.37 6.15
N VAL A 237 5.27 10.35 5.00
CA VAL A 237 5.95 10.16 3.71
C VAL A 237 6.98 11.25 3.47
N ARG A 238 6.64 12.53 3.74
CA ARG A 238 7.57 13.65 3.60
C ARG A 238 8.85 13.42 4.42
N VAL A 239 8.69 13.12 5.70
CA VAL A 239 9.81 12.92 6.63
C VAL A 239 10.68 11.72 6.24
N PHE A 240 10.09 10.57 5.95
CA PHE A 240 10.87 9.38 5.61
C PHE A 240 11.51 9.50 4.21
N ARG A 241 10.83 10.11 3.23
CA ARG A 241 11.39 10.31 1.89
C ARG A 241 12.64 11.17 1.91
N GLU A 242 12.62 12.27 2.65
CA GLU A 242 13.77 13.18 2.79
C GLU A 242 15.01 12.48 3.36
N LEU A 243 14.81 11.53 4.30
CA LEU A 243 15.89 11.00 5.11
C LEU A 243 16.43 9.64 4.65
N VAL A 244 15.57 8.76 4.14
CA VAL A 244 15.95 7.39 3.78
C VAL A 244 15.62 7.02 2.33
N ASN A 245 15.24 8.00 1.51
CA ASN A 245 14.92 7.82 0.09
C ASN A 245 13.91 6.68 -0.15
N VAL A 246 12.71 6.82 0.42
CA VAL A 246 11.59 5.88 0.22
C VAL A 246 11.35 5.66 -1.28
N THR A 247 11.35 4.39 -1.70
CA THR A 247 11.16 3.98 -3.11
C THR A 247 9.75 3.48 -3.40
N GLY A 248 8.97 3.16 -2.37
CA GLY A 248 7.60 2.69 -2.52
C GLY A 248 6.83 2.64 -1.21
N LEU A 249 5.52 2.48 -1.32
CA LEU A 249 4.57 2.52 -0.22
C LEU A 249 3.78 1.21 -0.13
N ILE A 250 3.45 0.82 1.10
CA ILE A 250 2.40 -0.16 1.39
C ILE A 250 1.41 0.48 2.36
N VAL A 251 0.12 0.44 2.04
CA VAL A 251 -0.92 1.02 2.88
C VAL A 251 -1.75 -0.08 3.52
N THR A 252 -1.81 -0.13 4.85
CA THR A 252 -2.48 -1.18 5.62
C THR A 252 -3.75 -0.67 6.31
N LYS A 253 -4.49 -1.60 6.94
CA LYS A 253 -5.71 -1.35 7.73
C LYS A 253 -6.83 -0.65 6.97
N LEU A 254 -6.91 -0.88 5.66
CA LEU A 254 -7.97 -0.32 4.83
C LEU A 254 -9.35 -0.87 5.17
N ASP A 255 -9.43 -2.06 5.76
CA ASP A 255 -10.65 -2.70 6.27
C ASP A 255 -11.27 -1.98 7.48
N GLY A 256 -10.46 -1.26 8.25
CA GLY A 256 -10.92 -0.46 9.40
C GLY A 256 -11.13 1.02 9.09
N SER A 257 -10.74 1.49 7.90
CA SER A 257 -10.60 2.92 7.63
C SER A 257 -11.80 3.51 6.89
N ALA A 258 -12.42 4.54 7.48
CA ALA A 258 -13.33 5.45 6.78
C ALA A 258 -12.59 6.54 5.99
N ARG A 259 -11.27 6.44 5.84
CA ARG A 259 -10.37 7.43 5.23
C ARG A 259 -9.59 6.85 4.05
N GLY A 260 -10.25 6.10 3.18
CA GLY A 260 -9.62 5.53 1.98
C GLY A 260 -9.05 6.58 1.01
N GLY A 261 -9.56 7.82 1.05
CA GLY A 261 -9.08 8.94 0.24
C GLY A 261 -7.60 9.25 0.40
N ILE A 262 -7.01 8.93 1.56
CA ILE A 262 -5.58 9.19 1.82
C ILE A 262 -4.66 8.51 0.81
N VAL A 263 -5.04 7.33 0.29
CA VAL A 263 -4.24 6.62 -0.73
C VAL A 263 -4.14 7.45 -2.01
N VAL A 264 -5.23 8.14 -2.37
CA VAL A 264 -5.30 9.01 -3.55
C VAL A 264 -4.46 10.26 -3.34
N ALA A 265 -4.57 10.89 -2.17
CA ALA A 265 -3.75 12.06 -1.82
C ALA A 265 -2.25 11.73 -1.82
N LEU A 266 -1.86 10.59 -1.26
CA LEU A 266 -0.47 10.11 -1.27
C LEU A 266 0.05 9.85 -2.69
N ALA A 267 -0.75 9.15 -3.50
CA ALA A 267 -0.44 8.86 -4.89
C ALA A 267 -0.20 10.16 -5.66
N ASP A 268 -1.09 11.14 -5.47
CA ASP A 268 -1.02 12.37 -6.20
C ASP A 268 0.17 13.25 -5.79
N GLN A 269 0.38 13.44 -4.49
CA GLN A 269 1.40 14.36 -3.98
C GLN A 269 2.82 13.81 -4.17
N PHE A 270 3.03 12.51 -3.96
CA PHE A 270 4.39 11.96 -3.89
C PHE A 270 4.81 11.22 -5.16
N LYS A 271 3.85 10.74 -5.97
CA LYS A 271 4.09 9.93 -7.17
C LYS A 271 4.98 8.69 -6.89
N LEU A 272 4.94 8.17 -5.67
CA LEU A 272 5.68 6.97 -5.29
C LEU A 272 4.86 5.72 -5.64
N PRO A 273 5.51 4.63 -6.10
CA PRO A 273 4.86 3.33 -6.26
C PRO A 273 4.09 2.92 -5.00
N ILE A 274 2.85 2.50 -5.17
CA ILE A 274 2.04 1.82 -4.14
C ILE A 274 2.02 0.36 -4.52
N HIS A 275 2.83 -0.44 -3.82
CA HIS A 275 3.07 -1.83 -4.19
C HIS A 275 1.91 -2.74 -3.81
N ALA A 276 1.36 -2.51 -2.62
CA ALA A 276 0.34 -3.37 -2.05
C ALA A 276 -0.53 -2.63 -1.05
N VAL A 277 -1.71 -3.20 -0.83
CA VAL A 277 -2.66 -2.77 0.19
C VAL A 277 -2.99 -3.92 1.14
N GLY A 278 -3.12 -3.60 2.42
CA GLY A 278 -3.49 -4.53 3.49
C GLY A 278 -4.91 -4.28 4.01
N VAL A 279 -5.74 -5.32 4.01
CA VAL A 279 -7.17 -5.25 4.43
C VAL A 279 -7.53 -6.26 5.53
N GLY A 280 -6.56 -6.63 6.35
CA GLY A 280 -6.77 -7.53 7.48
C GLY A 280 -5.49 -8.14 8.02
N GLU A 281 -5.63 -9.09 8.95
CA GLU A 281 -4.52 -9.71 9.68
C GLU A 281 -4.02 -11.02 9.06
N LYS A 282 -4.83 -11.67 8.21
CA LYS A 282 -4.45 -12.96 7.62
C LYS A 282 -3.36 -12.79 6.56
N ALA A 283 -2.64 -13.86 6.28
CA ALA A 283 -1.50 -13.81 5.39
C ALA A 283 -1.89 -13.41 3.95
N GLU A 284 -3.06 -13.89 3.52
CA GLU A 284 -3.70 -13.59 2.24
C GLU A 284 -4.31 -12.18 2.12
N ASP A 285 -4.28 -11.39 3.19
CA ASP A 285 -4.89 -10.04 3.24
C ASP A 285 -3.94 -8.91 2.80
N LEU A 286 -2.76 -9.24 2.27
CA LEU A 286 -1.90 -8.31 1.53
C LEU A 286 -2.00 -8.66 0.06
N ARG A 287 -2.38 -7.69 -0.78
CA ARG A 287 -2.47 -7.89 -2.23
C ARG A 287 -1.79 -6.78 -3.00
N PRO A 288 -1.30 -7.08 -4.22
CA PRO A 288 -0.89 -6.06 -5.16
C PRO A 288 -1.97 -4.99 -5.31
N PHE A 289 -1.55 -3.73 -5.39
CA PHE A 289 -2.48 -2.62 -5.48
C PHE A 289 -3.14 -2.56 -6.86
N SER A 290 -4.47 -2.54 -6.90
CA SER A 290 -5.25 -2.34 -8.13
C SER A 290 -5.98 -1.01 -8.05
N ALA A 291 -5.56 -0.06 -8.89
CA ALA A 291 -6.17 1.27 -8.97
C ALA A 291 -7.68 1.21 -9.24
N GLN A 292 -8.10 0.36 -10.18
CA GLN A 292 -9.49 0.21 -10.60
C GLN A 292 -10.36 -0.41 -9.50
N GLU A 293 -9.89 -1.50 -8.87
CA GLU A 293 -10.65 -2.13 -7.78
C GLU A 293 -10.76 -1.21 -6.57
N PHE A 294 -9.67 -0.50 -6.25
CA PHE A 294 -9.66 0.47 -5.15
C PHE A 294 -10.61 1.63 -5.41
N ALA A 295 -10.56 2.24 -6.60
CA ALA A 295 -11.42 3.36 -6.96
C ALA A 295 -12.91 2.97 -6.90
N ARG A 296 -13.26 1.82 -7.48
CA ARG A 296 -14.64 1.28 -7.43
C ARG A 296 -15.10 1.00 -6.00
N GLY A 297 -14.23 0.39 -5.18
CA GLY A 297 -14.49 0.16 -3.77
C GLY A 297 -14.71 1.47 -2.98
N LEU A 298 -13.94 2.52 -3.30
CA LEU A 298 -13.98 3.82 -2.63
C LEU A 298 -15.24 4.65 -2.98
N VAL A 299 -15.87 4.39 -4.13
CA VAL A 299 -17.15 5.03 -4.51
C VAL A 299 -18.38 4.13 -4.33
N GLY A 300 -18.18 2.87 -3.95
CA GLY A 300 -19.27 1.93 -3.67
C GLY A 300 -19.88 1.29 -4.92
N LYS A 301 -19.25 1.44 -6.09
CA LYS A 301 -19.66 0.75 -7.32
C LYS A 301 -19.17 -0.68 -7.30
N THR A 302 -20.08 -1.62 -7.13
CA THR A 302 -19.75 -3.05 -7.14
C THR A 302 -20.64 -3.82 -8.09
N ASP A 303 -20.56 -3.49 -9.38
CA ASP A 303 -20.99 -4.40 -10.42
C ASP A 303 -19.76 -4.97 -11.13
N ILE A 304 -19.44 -6.21 -10.79
CA ILE A 304 -18.75 -7.09 -11.73
C ILE A 304 -19.86 -7.66 -12.59
N SER A 305 -20.18 -7.01 -13.71
CA SER A 305 -20.73 -7.76 -14.84
C SER A 305 -19.64 -8.74 -15.24
N THR A 306 -19.86 -10.02 -14.96
CA THR A 306 -19.12 -11.10 -15.59
C THR A 306 -19.36 -10.99 -17.10
N THR A 307 -18.48 -10.29 -17.80
CA THR A 307 -18.29 -10.52 -19.24
C THR A 307 -17.50 -11.82 -19.34
N THR A 308 -18.19 -12.94 -19.11
CA THR A 308 -17.71 -14.23 -19.58
C THR A 308 -17.69 -14.17 -21.10
N ALA A 309 -16.49 -14.32 -21.65
CA ALA A 309 -16.29 -14.71 -23.02
C ALA A 309 -17.05 -16.03 -23.27
N GLU A 310 -18.24 -15.93 -23.86
CA GLU A 310 -18.83 -16.97 -24.70
C GLU A 310 -18.75 -16.50 -26.15
N GLU A 311 -17.52 -16.28 -26.62
CA GLU A 311 -17.19 -16.44 -28.03
C GLU A 311 -16.24 -17.64 -28.11
N THR A 312 -16.80 -18.81 -28.44
CA THR A 312 -16.27 -19.83 -29.38
C THR A 312 -16.91 -21.19 -29.10
N ALA A 313 -17.74 -21.65 -30.04
CA ALA A 313 -17.78 -23.00 -30.61
C ALA A 313 -19.20 -23.42 -31.05
N GLU A 314 -19.79 -22.69 -32.00
CA GLU A 314 -20.73 -23.32 -32.93
C GLU A 314 -19.91 -23.82 -34.12
N GLN A 315 -19.43 -25.06 -34.03
CA GLN A 315 -18.90 -25.76 -35.20
C GLN A 315 -20.08 -26.26 -36.05
N PRO A 316 -20.03 -26.10 -37.39
CA PRO A 316 -21.05 -26.65 -38.26
C PRO A 316 -20.89 -28.18 -38.33
N LYS A 317 -22.01 -28.91 -38.19
CA LYS A 317 -22.04 -30.34 -38.49
C LYS A 317 -21.74 -30.58 -39.98
N PRO A 318 -20.84 -31.50 -40.33
CA PRO A 318 -20.74 -32.00 -41.69
C PRO A 318 -21.86 -33.01 -41.97
N GLU A 319 -22.18 -33.10 -43.26
CA GLU A 319 -23.25 -33.82 -44.00
C GLU A 319 -23.83 -35.10 -43.37
#